data_AF-A0A3B8XEE5-F1
#
_entry.id   AF-A0A3B8XEE5-F1
#
_cell.length_a   1.000
_cell.length_b   1.000
_cell.length_c   1.000
_cell.angle_alpha   90.00
_cell.angle_beta   90.00
_cell.angle_gamma   90.00
#
_symmetry.space_group_name_H-M   'P 1'
#
loop_
_entity.id
_entity.type
_entity.pdbx_description
1 polymer ?
#
loop_
_entity_poly.entity_id
_entity_poly.type
_entity_poly.pdbx_seq_one_letter_code
_entity_poly.pdbx_strand_id
1 'polypeptide(L)'
;MQGSIDIGGPFRNAILAMAARRLRNRNPRPESVQRTYWTVGEYQRDAARLAMLGYEVISEAVTNPYVEGASFRQRPAMQIRVPTAHVMYELSK
;
A
#
# COMPACT_ATOMS: atom_id res chain seq x y z
N MET A 1 24.70 0.95 1.78
CA MET A 1 23.42 0.41 1.26
C MET A 1 22.91 -0.65 2.23
N GLN A 2 22.16 -0.26 3.26
CA GLN A 2 21.55 -1.23 4.19
C GLN A 2 20.27 -1.76 3.56
N GLY A 3 20.39 -2.87 2.84
CA GLY A 3 19.26 -3.63 2.35
C GLY A 3 18.57 -4.30 3.53
N SER A 4 17.63 -3.62 4.17
CA SER A 4 16.65 -4.25 5.04
C SER A 4 15.93 -5.30 4.20
N ILE A 5 16.24 -6.58 4.42
CA ILE A 5 15.56 -7.69 3.75
C ILE A 5 14.09 -7.57 4.10
N ASP A 6 13.28 -7.12 3.14
CA ASP A 6 11.84 -6.94 3.30
C ASP A 6 11.16 -8.31 3.19
N ILE A 7 11.38 -9.17 4.19
CA ILE A 7 10.82 -10.53 4.28
C ILE A 7 9.28 -10.46 4.21
N GLY A 8 8.68 -9.34 4.62
CA GLY A 8 7.25 -9.08 4.53
C GLY A 8 6.74 -8.71 3.14
N GLY A 9 7.60 -8.27 2.22
CA GLY A 9 7.20 -7.79 0.88
C GLY A 9 6.49 -8.86 0.02
N PRO A 10 7.02 -10.10 -0.08
CA PRO A 10 6.34 -11.18 -0.81
C PRO A 10 4.97 -11.54 -0.21
N PHE A 11 4.87 -11.57 1.13
CA PHE A 11 3.64 -11.90 1.83
C PHE A 11 2.56 -10.82 1.63
N ARG A 12 2.92 -9.54 1.77
CA ARG A 12 2.01 -8.41 1.52
C ARG A 12 1.52 -8.39 0.07
N ASN A 13 2.41 -8.66 -0.89
CA ASN A 13 2.02 -8.75 -2.29
C ASN A 13 1.03 -9.92 -2.54
N ALA A 14 1.20 -11.06 -1.89
CA ALA A 14 0.26 -12.18 -1.98
C ALA A 14 -1.13 -11.83 -1.41
N ILE A 15 -1.17 -11.11 -0.27
CA ILE A 15 -2.41 -10.59 0.30
C ILE A 15 -3.12 -9.65 -0.68
N LEU A 16 -2.38 -8.70 -1.27
CA LEU A 16 -2.94 -7.75 -2.25
C LEU A 16 -3.49 -8.47 -3.48
N ALA A 17 -2.75 -9.46 -4.01
CA ALA A 17 -3.22 -10.28 -5.13
C ALA A 17 -4.50 -11.05 -4.79
N MET A 18 -4.60 -11.64 -3.58
CA MET A 18 -5.83 -12.29 -3.12
C MET A 18 -6.98 -11.30 -2.96
N ALA A 19 -6.72 -10.10 -2.46
CA ALA A 19 -7.73 -9.06 -2.32
C ALA A 19 -8.28 -8.62 -3.69
N ALA A 20 -7.41 -8.40 -4.68
CA ALA A 20 -7.81 -8.11 -6.05
C ALA A 20 -8.63 -9.26 -6.68
N ARG A 21 -8.25 -10.52 -6.43
CA ARG A 21 -9.02 -11.69 -6.89
C ARG A 21 -10.41 -11.75 -6.24
N ARG A 22 -10.52 -11.45 -4.95
CA ARG A 22 -11.82 -11.36 -4.26
C ARG A 22 -12.69 -10.24 -4.83
N LEU A 23 -12.10 -9.08 -5.11
CA LEU A 23 -12.76 -7.96 -5.77
C LEU A 23 -13.31 -8.34 -7.15
N ARG A 24 -12.50 -9.02 -7.97
CA ARG A 24 -12.90 -9.50 -9.30
C ARG A 24 -14.16 -10.35 -9.26
N ASN A 25 -14.26 -11.23 -8.26
CA ASN A 25 -15.33 -12.21 -8.11
C ASN A 25 -16.57 -11.65 -7.37
N ARG A 26 -16.48 -10.45 -6.80
CA ARG A 26 -17.58 -9.83 -6.06
C ARG A 26 -18.56 -9.17 -7.03
N ASN A 27 -19.86 -9.42 -6.84
CA ASN A 27 -20.94 -8.78 -7.60
C ASN A 27 -22.06 -8.33 -6.62
N PRO A 28 -22.41 -7.02 -6.55
CA PRO A 28 -21.75 -5.91 -7.24
C PRO A 28 -20.35 -5.64 -6.67
N ARG A 29 -19.45 -5.15 -7.52
CA ARG A 29 -18.14 -4.65 -7.05
C ARG A 29 -18.36 -3.36 -6.25
N PRO A 30 -17.58 -3.13 -5.18
CA PRO A 30 -17.66 -1.89 -4.42
C PRO A 30 -17.23 -0.71 -5.29
N GLU A 31 -17.90 0.43 -5.16
CA GLU A 31 -17.54 1.64 -5.91
C GLU A 31 -16.16 2.15 -5.51
N SER A 32 -15.81 2.14 -4.21
CA SER A 32 -14.52 2.63 -3.73
C SER A 32 -13.69 1.56 -3.02
N VAL A 33 -12.35 1.60 -3.18
CA VAL A 33 -11.39 0.73 -2.47
C VAL A 33 -10.25 1.56 -1.89
N GLN A 34 -9.98 1.38 -0.61
CA GLN A 34 -8.80 1.98 0.04
C GLN A 34 -7.66 0.97 0.16
N ARG A 35 -6.43 1.46 -0.07
CA ARG A 35 -5.20 0.67 0.02
C ARG A 35 -4.09 1.47 0.72
N THR A 36 -3.27 0.72 1.45
CA THR A 36 -2.07 1.23 2.12
C THR A 36 -0.89 0.41 1.64
N TYR A 37 0.16 1.07 1.17
CA TYR A 37 1.35 0.46 0.59
C TYR A 37 2.59 0.80 1.40
N TRP A 38 3.45 -0.18 1.62
CA TRP A 38 4.70 -0.03 2.40
C TRP A 38 5.94 0.13 1.54
N THR A 39 5.82 -0.16 0.24
CA THR A 39 6.85 0.07 -0.76
C THR A 39 6.22 0.56 -2.05
N VAL A 40 6.99 1.30 -2.83
CA VAL A 40 6.60 1.71 -4.19
C VAL A 40 6.30 0.50 -5.08
N GLY A 41 7.06 -0.59 -4.93
CA GLY A 41 6.85 -1.81 -5.70
C GLY A 41 5.55 -2.57 -5.34
N GLU A 42 5.04 -2.45 -4.12
CA GLU A 42 3.70 -2.94 -3.76
C GLU A 42 2.61 -2.11 -4.45
N TYR A 43 2.73 -0.78 -4.38
CA TYR A 43 1.80 0.15 -5.02
C TYR A 43 1.68 -0.12 -6.52
N GLN A 44 2.79 -0.10 -7.25
CA GLN A 44 2.78 -0.26 -8.71
C GLN A 44 2.14 -1.58 -9.16
N ARG A 45 2.46 -2.69 -8.46
CA ARG A 45 1.91 -4.01 -8.79
C ARG A 45 0.42 -4.11 -8.51
N ASP A 46 -0.05 -3.53 -7.41
CA ASP A 46 -1.47 -3.58 -7.05
C ASP A 46 -2.30 -2.58 -7.86
N ALA A 47 -1.77 -1.38 -8.14
CA ALA A 47 -2.40 -0.39 -9.01
C ALA A 47 -2.67 -0.98 -10.40
N ALA A 48 -1.71 -1.71 -10.99
CA ALA A 48 -1.92 -2.43 -12.24
C ALA A 48 -3.05 -3.47 -12.16
N ARG A 49 -3.18 -4.20 -11.03
CA ARG A 49 -4.28 -5.15 -10.82
C ARG A 49 -5.63 -4.46 -10.72
N LEU A 50 -5.69 -3.35 -10.00
CA LEU A 50 -6.91 -2.57 -9.80
C LEU A 50 -7.35 -1.87 -11.09
N ALA A 51 -6.41 -1.33 -11.87
CA ALA A 51 -6.68 -0.77 -13.20
C ALA A 51 -7.32 -1.80 -14.13
N MET A 52 -6.82 -3.04 -14.17
CA MET A 52 -7.45 -4.15 -14.93
C MET A 52 -8.87 -4.50 -14.45
N LEU A 53 -9.26 -4.11 -13.24
CA LEU A 53 -10.60 -4.31 -12.69
C LEU A 53 -11.52 -3.11 -12.89
N GLY A 54 -11.03 -2.05 -13.54
CA GLY A 54 -11.74 -0.80 -13.80
C GLY A 54 -11.62 0.24 -12.70
N TYR A 55 -10.69 0.06 -11.75
CA TYR A 55 -10.47 1.03 -10.68
C TYR A 55 -9.42 2.07 -11.06
N GLU A 56 -9.72 3.34 -10.81
CA GLU A 56 -8.84 4.48 -11.02
C GLU A 56 -8.49 5.15 -9.69
N VAL A 57 -7.34 5.81 -9.63
CA VAL A 57 -6.90 6.52 -8.43
C VAL A 57 -7.63 7.86 -8.35
N ILE A 58 -8.35 8.10 -7.25
CA ILE A 58 -9.03 9.38 -6.99
C ILE A 58 -8.34 10.22 -5.91
N SER A 59 -7.53 9.60 -5.06
CA SER A 59 -6.74 10.29 -4.05
C SER A 59 -5.50 9.47 -3.70
N GLU A 60 -4.35 10.14 -3.63
CA GLU A 60 -3.07 9.55 -3.26
C GLU A 60 -2.36 10.46 -2.26
N ALA A 61 -2.02 9.90 -1.09
CA ALA A 61 -1.22 10.54 -0.06
C ALA A 61 0.10 9.77 0.10
N VAL A 62 1.20 10.39 -0.31
CA VAL A 62 2.55 9.81 -0.25
C VAL A 62 3.30 10.34 0.97
N THR A 63 3.94 9.45 1.71
CA THR A 63 4.68 9.76 2.94
C THR A 63 6.14 9.32 2.82
N ASN A 64 7.06 10.06 3.46
CA ASN A 64 8.44 9.61 3.59
C ASN A 64 8.48 8.33 4.45
N PRO A 65 8.98 7.18 3.93
CA PRO A 65 8.93 5.91 4.63
C PRO A 65 9.82 5.84 5.88
N TYR A 66 10.71 6.81 6.07
CA TYR A 66 11.56 6.93 7.26
C TYR A 66 11.20 8.20 8.01
N VAL A 67 10.56 8.02 9.17
CA VAL A 67 10.25 9.13 10.07
C VAL A 67 11.09 8.97 11.32
N GLU A 68 11.68 10.08 11.78
CA GLU A 68 12.32 10.11 13.10
C GLU A 68 11.25 9.91 14.17
N GLY A 69 11.32 8.80 14.90
CA GLY A 69 10.45 8.57 16.04
C GLY A 69 10.72 9.61 17.13
N ALA A 70 9.66 10.02 17.84
CA ALA A 70 9.81 10.96 18.95
C ALA A 70 10.79 10.41 20.00
N SER A 71 11.82 11.19 20.34
CA SER A 71 12.75 10.85 21.40
C SER A 71 12.05 10.95 22.76
N PHE A 72 11.77 9.83 23.41
CA PHE A 72 11.20 9.80 24.76
C PHE A 72 12.26 9.34 25.76
N ARG A 73 12.50 10.15 26.81
CA ARG A 73 13.46 9.86 27.91
C ARG A 73 14.84 9.36 27.44
N GLN A 74 15.65 10.26 26.87
CA GLN A 74 17.08 10.02 26.57
C GLN A 74 17.40 8.84 25.64
N ARG A 75 16.41 8.20 25.00
CA ARG A 75 16.65 7.19 23.96
C ARG A 75 16.93 7.87 22.62
N PRO A 76 17.93 7.42 21.85
CA PRO A 76 18.17 7.93 20.52
C PRO A 76 16.92 7.76 19.65
N ALA A 77 16.63 8.75 18.79
CA ALA A 77 15.53 8.70 17.85
C ALA A 77 15.70 7.45 16.97
N MET A 78 14.75 6.52 17.08
CA MET A 78 14.74 5.33 16.25
C MET A 78 14.00 5.67 14.96
N GLN A 79 14.60 5.37 13.80
CA GLN A 79 13.88 5.49 12.53
C GLN A 79 12.78 4.42 12.51
N ILE A 80 11.53 4.88 12.44
CA ILE A 80 10.38 3.99 12.33
C ILE A 80 9.98 3.93 10.86
N ARG A 81 9.81 2.71 10.34
CA ARG A 81 9.29 2.52 8.99
C ARG A 81 7.78 2.74 8.98
N VAL A 82 7.31 3.63 8.11
CA VAL A 82 5.88 3.92 7.91
C VAL A 82 5.43 3.53 6.49
N PRO A 83 4.12 3.41 6.24
CA PRO A 83 3.61 3.24 4.89
C PRO A 83 4.07 4.36 3.96
N THR A 84 4.40 4.01 2.72
CA THR A 84 4.84 4.96 1.70
C THR A 84 3.65 5.67 1.04
N ALA A 85 2.52 5.00 0.90
CA ALA A 85 1.36 5.59 0.24
C ALA A 85 0.03 5.09 0.83
N HIS A 86 -0.94 5.99 0.92
CA HIS A 86 -2.35 5.71 1.14
C HIS A 86 -3.12 6.15 -0.09
N VAL A 87 -3.80 5.21 -0.74
CA VAL A 87 -4.44 5.43 -2.04
C VAL A 87 -5.89 5.02 -1.98
N MET A 88 -6.76 5.90 -2.48
CA MET A 88 -8.17 5.64 -2.66
C MET A 88 -8.46 5.48 -4.15
N TYR A 89 -9.12 4.37 -4.47
CA TYR A 89 -9.52 4.03 -5.82
C TYR A 89 -11.04 4.06 -5.94
N GLU A 90 -11.53 4.40 -7.13
CA GLU A 90 -12.94 4.34 -7.48
C GLU A 90 -13.15 3.54 -8.77
N LEU A 91 -14.24 2.78 -8.84
CA LEU A 91 -14.62 2.03 -10.02
C LEU A 91 -15.10 3.02 -11.08
N SER A 92 -14.33 3.16 -12.15
CA SER A 92 -14.74 3.96 -13.31
C SER A 92 -16.02 3.36 -13.90
N LYS A 93 -17.03 4.21 -14.08
CA LYS A 93 -18.33 3.86 -14.67
C LYS A 93 -18.27 3.78 -16.19
#